data_AF-A0A7V5HH28-F1
#
_entry.id   AF-A0A7V5HH28-F1
#
_cell.length_a   1.000
_cell.length_b   1.000
_cell.length_c   1.000
_cell.angle_alpha   90.00
_cell.angle_beta   90.00
_cell.angle_gamma   90.00
#
_symmetry.space_group_name_H-M   'P 1'
#
loop_
_entity.id
_entity.type
_entity.pdbx_description
1 polymer ?
#
loop_
_entity_poly.entity_id
_entity_poly.type
_entity_poly.pdbx_seq_one_letter_code
_entity_poly.pdbx_strand_id
1 'polypeptide(L)' 'YRLVQRNSLKAWEEGQDFLSLLLADSEVTAVLPPAEIKKCFTLEPFLSQIDYIYERVLSDEN' A
#
# COMPACT_ATOMS: atom_id res chain seq x y z
N TYR A 1 6.99 -11.70 2.83
CA TYR A 1 7.62 -11.50 1.50
C TYR A 1 7.13 -12.46 0.43
N ARG A 2 7.31 -13.79 0.56
CA ARG A 2 6.93 -14.76 -0.49
C ARG A 2 5.47 -14.65 -0.97
N LEU A 3 4.51 -14.51 -0.05
CA LEU A 3 3.08 -14.36 -0.37
C LEU A 3 2.79 -13.10 -1.20
N VAL A 4 3.40 -11.98 -0.84
CA VAL A 4 3.27 -10.71 -1.55
C VAL A 4 3.87 -10.83 -2.95
N GLN A 5 5.09 -11.36 -3.06
CA GLN A 5 5.81 -11.48 -4.33
C GLN A 5 5.05 -12.33 -5.37
N ARG A 6 4.45 -13.45 -4.94
CA ARG A 6 3.60 -14.29 -5.80
C ARG A 6 2.44 -13.50 -6.41
N ASN A 7 1.71 -12.77 -5.57
CA ASN A 7 0.57 -11.98 -6.02
C ASN A 7 1.00 -10.76 -6.86
N SER A 8 2.15 -10.15 -6.56
CA SER A 8 2.68 -9.02 -7.33
C SER A 8 3.09 -9.42 -8.74
N LEU A 9 3.75 -10.58 -8.90
CA LEU A 9 4.08 -11.11 -10.23
C LEU A 9 2.83 -11.40 -11.04
N LYS A 10 1.82 -12.01 -10.43
CA LYS A 10 0.53 -12.30 -11.07
C LYS A 10 -0.21 -11.03 -11.51
N ALA A 11 -0.24 -10.00 -10.67
CA ALA A 11 -0.81 -8.69 -11.01
C ALA A 11 -0.12 -8.08 -12.24
N TRP A 12 1.21 -8.22 -12.32
CA TRP A 12 2.02 -7.69 -13.41
C TRP A 12 1.84 -8.46 -14.73
N GLU A 13 1.87 -9.80 -14.69
CA GLU A 13 1.78 -10.64 -15.89
C GLU A 13 0.36 -10.69 -16.48
N GLU A 14 -0.65 -10.73 -15.61
CA GLU A 14 -2.05 -10.88 -16.02
C GLU A 14 -2.80 -9.54 -16.11
N GLY A 15 -2.16 -8.42 -15.74
CA GLY A 15 -2.78 -7.09 -15.72
C GLY A 15 -3.93 -6.97 -14.72
N GLN A 16 -3.91 -7.77 -13.65
CA GLN A 16 -4.97 -7.82 -12.65
C GLN A 16 -4.72 -6.82 -11.51
N ASP A 17 -5.80 -6.39 -10.87
CA ASP A 17 -5.74 -5.55 -9.69
C ASP A 17 -5.07 -6.30 -8.52
N PHE A 18 -3.99 -5.72 -8.00
CA PHE A 18 -3.17 -6.33 -6.96
C PHE A 18 -3.92 -6.48 -5.63
N LEU A 19 -4.77 -5.50 -5.27
CA LEU A 19 -5.58 -5.57 -4.06
C LEU A 19 -6.57 -6.74 -4.14
N SER A 20 -7.23 -6.91 -5.27
CA SER A 20 -8.16 -8.02 -5.51
C SER A 20 -7.49 -9.38 -5.40
N LEU A 21 -6.27 -9.50 -5.93
CA LEU A 21 -5.45 -10.72 -5.81
C LEU A 21 -5.12 -11.05 -4.34
N LEU A 22 -4.72 -10.05 -3.54
CA LEU A 22 -4.42 -10.26 -2.12
C LEU A 22 -5.66 -10.63 -1.30
N LEU A 23 -6.83 -10.05 -1.62
CA LEU A 23 -8.08 -10.36 -0.95
C LEU A 23 -8.62 -11.74 -1.31
N ALA A 24 -8.32 -12.25 -2.50
CA ALA A 24 -8.68 -13.59 -2.94
C ALA A 24 -7.72 -14.69 -2.41
N ASP A 25 -6.55 -14.30 -1.92
CA ASP A 25 -5.55 -15.24 -1.41
C ASP A 25 -5.82 -15.59 0.06
N SER A 26 -6.22 -16.84 0.30
CA SER A 26 -6.51 -17.35 1.65
C SER A 26 -5.28 -17.37 2.56
N GLU A 27 -4.07 -17.54 2.01
CA GLU A 27 -2.84 -17.51 2.80
C GLU A 27 -2.51 -16.07 3.25
N VAL A 28 -2.82 -15.09 2.41
CA VAL A 28 -2.64 -13.66 2.74
C VAL A 28 -3.68 -13.22 3.76
N THR A 29 -4.95 -13.52 3.53
CA THR A 29 -6.06 -13.11 4.42
C THR A 29 -6.06 -13.83 5.77
N ALA A 30 -5.41 -15.00 5.87
CA ALA A 30 -5.15 -15.67 7.14
C ALA A 30 -4.11 -14.92 8.00
N VAL A 31 -3.20 -14.16 7.39
CA VAL A 31 -2.15 -13.41 8.09
C VAL A 31 -2.57 -11.97 8.34
N LEU A 32 -3.22 -11.32 7.38
CA LEU A 32 -3.65 -9.94 7.46
C LEU A 32 -5.15 -9.83 7.11
N PRO A 33 -6.01 -9.33 8.01
CA PRO A 33 -7.43 -9.19 7.72
C PRO A 33 -7.71 -8.27 6.52
N PRO A 34 -8.82 -8.46 5.79
CA PRO A 34 -9.17 -7.64 4.63
C PRO A 34 -9.17 -6.12 4.88
N ALA A 35 -9.56 -5.68 6.08
CA ALA A 35 -9.58 -4.27 6.44
C ALA A 35 -8.15 -3.67 6.50
N GLU A 36 -7.22 -4.40 7.09
CA GLU A 36 -5.81 -3.99 7.18
C GLU A 36 -5.14 -4.04 5.81
N ILE A 37 -5.46 -5.06 4.99
CA ILE A 37 -5.01 -5.10 3.59
C ILE A 37 -5.45 -3.84 2.86
N LYS A 38 -6.74 -3.49 2.91
CA LYS A 38 -7.26 -2.27 2.25
C LYS A 38 -6.57 -1.00 2.75
N LYS A 39 -6.27 -0.93 4.05
CA LYS A 39 -5.55 0.20 4.64
C LYS A 39 -4.15 0.37 4.06
N CYS A 40 -3.44 -0.72 3.73
CA CYS A 40 -2.14 -0.65 3.05
C CYS A 40 -2.21 -0.01 1.65
N PHE A 41 -3.39 0.03 1.02
CA PHE A 41 -3.64 0.66 -0.27
C PHE A 41 -4.26 2.06 -0.15
N THR A 42 -4.34 2.62 1.06
CA THR A 42 -4.76 4.01 1.27
C THR A 42 -3.59 4.97 1.17
N LEU A 43 -3.82 6.14 0.59
CA LEU A 43 -2.78 7.16 0.40
C LEU A 43 -2.61 8.06 1.64
N GLU A 44 -3.64 8.16 2.50
CA GLU A 44 -3.65 9.10 3.63
C GLU A 44 -2.45 8.99 4.58
N PRO A 45 -1.99 7.79 4.97
CA PRO A 45 -0.80 7.66 5.83
C PRO A 45 0.46 8.21 5.15
N PHE A 46 0.57 8.03 3.84
CA PHE A 46 1.75 8.44 3.06
C PHE A 46 1.79 9.95 2.80
N LEU A 47 0.63 10.60 2.76
CA LEU A 47 0.52 12.05 2.58
C LEU A 47 0.60 12.84 3.91
N SER A 48 0.48 12.16 5.05
CA SER A 48 0.44 12.81 6.38
C SER A 48 1.67 13.66 6.73
N GLN A 49 2.81 13.43 6.07
CA GLN A 49 4.06 14.15 6.31
C GLN A 49 4.29 15.32 5.34
N ILE A 50 3.37 15.55 4.39
CA ILE A 50 3.53 16.63 3.40
C ILE A 50 3.63 17.98 4.10
N ASP A 51 2.72 18.27 5.03
CA ASP A 51 2.71 19.56 5.74
C ASP A 51 4.01 19.79 6.52
N TYR A 52 4.53 18.75 7.20
CA TYR A 52 5.81 18.81 7.91
C TYR A 52 6.99 19.08 6.98
N ILE A 53 7.03 18.45 5.80
CA ILE A 53 8.08 18.66 4.81
C ILE A 53 7.99 20.08 4.22
N TYR A 54 6.78 20.55 3.92
CA TYR A 54 6.54 21.90 3.40
C TYR A 54 6.92 22.97 4.41
N GLU A 55 6.53 22.81 5.67
CA GLU A 55 6.91 23.73 6.76
C GLU A 55 8.43 23.81 6.87
N ARG A 56 9.13 22.68 6.86
CA ARG A 56 10.60 22.67 6.97
C ARG A 56 11.34 23.31 5.78
N VAL A 57 10.79 23.24 4.57
CA VAL A 57 11.48 23.76 3.37
C VAL A 57 11.17 25.24 3.13
N LEU A 58 9.97 25.72 3.50
CA LEU A 58 9.51 27.09 3.23
C LEU A 58 9.64 28.05 4.42
N SER A 59 9.97 27.54 5.62
CA SER A 59 10.19 28.39 6.80
C SER A 59 11.53 29.14 6.78
N ASP A 60 12.48 28.75 5.92
CA ASP A 60 13.78 29.43 5.76
C ASP A 60 13.77 30.58 4.72
N GLU A 61 12.62 30.90 4.09
CA GLU A 61 12.51 32.00 3.10
C GLU A 61 12.03 33.36 3.66
N ASN A 62 12.00 33.56 4.99
CA ASN A 62 11.65 34.86 5.61
C ASN A 62 12.78 35.49 6.44
#